data_AF-A0A183D9S5-F1
#
_entry.id   AF-A0A183D9S5-F1
#
_cell.length_a   1.000
_cell.length_b   1.000
_cell.length_c   1.000
_cell.angle_alpha   90.00
_cell.angle_beta   90.00
_cell.angle_gamma   90.00
#
_symmetry.space_group_name_H-M   'P 1'
#
loop_
_entity.id
_entity.type
_entity.pdbx_description
1 polymer ?
#
loop_
_entity_poly.entity_id
_entity_poly.type
_entity_poly.pdbx_seq_one_letter_code
_entity_poly.pdbx_strand_id
1 'polypeptide(L)'
;MLPVFSLVVDRDVTALNALTYPELYKELGKGRSLSYKTFCIWVLISIYQGSVIMYGALLVFDSDFIHVVSISFTALIVTELIMVALTVHTWHWAMLLAQALSLSLYAGSLLLLDNFFDRQFVTTWIFLSKTTAITAVSCLPLYIIKALRRRFSPPSYAKVN
;
A
#
# COMPACT_ATOMS: atom_id res chain seq x y z
N MET A 1 8.33 4.93 5.32
CA MET A 1 9.46 4.65 4.38
C MET A 1 10.17 3.32 4.66
N LEU A 2 10.33 2.90 5.92
CA LEU A 2 10.92 1.60 6.27
C LEU A 2 10.35 0.39 5.49
N PRO A 3 9.03 0.30 5.22
CA PRO A 3 8.48 -0.85 4.50
C PRO A 3 8.97 -0.93 3.06
N VAL A 4 9.20 0.20 2.41
CA VAL A 4 9.73 0.25 1.03
C VAL A 4 11.16 -0.28 0.98
N PHE A 5 11.99 0.08 1.96
CA PHE A 5 13.36 -0.45 2.04
C PHE A 5 13.39 -1.96 2.33
N SER A 6 12.43 -2.48 3.08
CA SER A 6 12.35 -3.94 3.30
C SER A 6 12.03 -4.73 2.01
N LEU A 7 11.48 -4.09 0.97
CA LEU A 7 11.25 -4.74 -0.33
C LEU A 7 12.55 -5.12 -1.04
N VAL A 8 13.68 -4.49 -0.72
CA VAL A 8 14.99 -4.84 -1.30
C VAL A 8 15.40 -6.27 -0.95
N VAL A 9 14.88 -6.80 0.16
CA VAL A 9 15.17 -8.16 0.64
C VAL A 9 14.16 -9.18 0.09
N ASP A 10 13.08 -8.73 -0.56
CA ASP A 10 12.07 -9.62 -1.13
C ASP A 10 12.62 -10.37 -2.36
N ARG A 11 12.24 -11.64 -2.50
CA ARG A 11 12.70 -12.52 -3.57
C ARG A 11 11.52 -13.23 -4.20
N ASP A 12 11.36 -13.08 -5.52
CA ASP A 12 10.27 -13.73 -6.26
C ASP A 12 10.45 -15.25 -6.41
N VAL A 13 11.70 -15.71 -6.52
CA VAL A 13 12.08 -17.12 -6.72
C VAL A 13 13.30 -17.50 -5.88
N THR A 14 13.44 -18.78 -5.56
CA THR A 14 14.63 -19.31 -4.87
C THR A 14 15.86 -19.27 -5.77
N ALA A 15 17.05 -19.21 -5.17
CA ALA A 15 18.32 -19.17 -5.91
C ALA A 15 18.50 -20.42 -6.81
N LEU A 16 18.04 -21.59 -6.35
CA LEU A 16 18.10 -22.82 -7.13
C LEU A 16 17.20 -22.74 -8.37
N ASN A 17 15.94 -22.33 -8.21
CA ASN A 17 15.01 -22.19 -9.34
C ASN A 17 15.48 -21.12 -10.34
N ALA A 18 16.10 -20.04 -9.86
CA ALA A 18 16.67 -19.01 -10.74
C ALA A 18 17.80 -19.56 -11.64
N LEU A 19 18.59 -20.51 -11.15
CA LEU A 19 19.65 -21.17 -11.93
C LEU A 19 19.10 -22.27 -12.86
N THR A 20 18.09 -23.01 -12.41
CA THR A 20 17.45 -24.08 -13.20
C THR A 20 16.69 -23.52 -14.41
N TYR A 21 16.09 -22.33 -14.29
CA TYR A 21 15.23 -21.74 -15.33
C TYR A 21 15.79 -20.40 -15.86
N PRO A 22 16.85 -20.41 -16.71
CA PRO A 22 17.46 -19.19 -17.26
C PRO A 22 16.51 -18.37 -18.16
N GLU A 23 15.43 -18.98 -18.62
CA GLU A 23 14.36 -18.31 -19.36
C GLU A 23 13.67 -17.20 -18.55
N LEU A 24 13.58 -17.32 -17.22
CA LEU A 24 13.05 -16.28 -16.34
C LEU A 24 13.86 -14.99 -16.46
N TYR A 25 15.18 -15.10 -16.55
CA TYR A 25 16.08 -13.97 -16.75
C TYR A 25 15.93 -13.36 -18.16
N LYS A 26 15.79 -14.20 -19.19
CA LYS A 26 15.56 -13.73 -20.57
C LYS A 26 14.25 -12.95 -20.70
N GLU A 27 13.23 -13.26 -19.91
CA GLU A 27 11.97 -12.51 -19.89
C GLU A 27 12.11 -11.12 -19.25
N LEU A 28 12.89 -11.01 -18.17
CA LEU A 28 13.20 -9.73 -17.51
C LEU A 28 13.91 -8.75 -18.45
N GLY A 29 14.82 -9.25 -19.29
CA GLY A 29 15.55 -8.46 -20.29
C GLY A 29 14.65 -7.83 -21.38
N LYS A 30 13.39 -8.25 -21.52
CA LYS A 30 12.44 -7.68 -22.49
C LYS A 30 11.89 -6.31 -22.07
N GLY A 31 12.25 -5.78 -20.90
CA GLY A 31 11.85 -4.44 -20.44
C GLY A 31 10.34 -4.31 -20.15
N ARG A 32 9.61 -5.42 -20.03
CA ARG A 32 8.14 -5.41 -19.85
C ARG A 32 7.72 -4.94 -18.46
N SER A 33 8.57 -5.13 -17.44
CA SER A 33 8.27 -4.75 -16.06
C SER A 33 8.34 -3.23 -15.85
N LEU A 34 9.32 -2.56 -16.46
CA LEU A 34 9.58 -1.13 -16.28
C LEU A 34 9.44 -0.38 -17.60
N SER A 35 8.20 -0.28 -18.07
CA SER A 35 7.81 0.40 -19.30
C SER A 35 7.00 1.67 -18.99
N TYR A 36 6.98 2.64 -19.91
CA TYR A 36 6.11 3.82 -19.84
C TYR A 36 4.65 3.46 -19.60
N LYS A 37 4.17 2.34 -20.16
CA LYS A 37 2.82 1.84 -19.89
C LYS A 37 2.61 1.53 -18.41
N THR A 38 3.54 0.82 -17.79
CA THR A 38 3.47 0.45 -16.37
C THR A 38 3.55 1.69 -15.50
N PHE A 39 4.46 2.63 -15.83
CA PHE A 39 4.56 3.91 -15.15
C PHE A 39 3.24 4.71 -15.19
N CYS A 40 2.65 4.91 -16.37
CA CYS A 40 1.38 5.62 -16.48
C CYS A 40 0.24 4.93 -15.73
N ILE A 41 0.19 3.59 -15.69
CA ILE A 41 -0.78 2.85 -14.88
C ILE A 41 -0.59 3.16 -13.39
N TRP A 42 0.65 3.14 -12.89
CA TRP A 42 0.92 3.49 -11.49
C TRP A 42 0.54 4.94 -11.17
N VAL A 43 0.84 5.89 -12.07
CA VAL A 43 0.43 7.29 -11.91
C VAL A 43 -1.10 7.42 -11.83
N LEU A 44 -1.84 6.75 -12.71
CA LEU A 44 -3.30 6.76 -12.69
C LEU A 44 -3.86 6.14 -11.39
N ILE A 45 -3.24 5.07 -10.89
CA ILE A 45 -3.60 4.47 -9.60
C ILE A 45 -3.38 5.47 -8.47
N SER A 46 -2.24 6.17 -8.44
CA SER A 46 -1.96 7.19 -7.42
C SER A 46 -2.93 8.36 -7.48
N ILE A 47 -3.30 8.84 -8.67
CA ILE A 47 -4.31 9.89 -8.84
C ILE A 47 -5.67 9.42 -8.32
N TYR A 48 -6.07 8.19 -8.65
CA TYR A 48 -7.31 7.60 -8.18
C TYR A 48 -7.35 7.51 -6.65
N GLN A 49 -6.34 6.91 -6.03
CA GLN A 49 -6.28 6.76 -4.57
C GLN A 49 -6.26 8.11 -3.86
N GLY A 50 -5.44 9.05 -4.34
CA GLY A 50 -5.36 10.40 -3.79
C GLY A 50 -6.71 11.13 -3.89
N SER A 51 -7.39 11.03 -5.03
CA SER A 51 -8.72 11.63 -5.22
C SER A 51 -9.76 11.01 -4.30
N VAL A 52 -9.84 9.68 -4.21
CA VAL A 52 -10.79 8.99 -3.33
C VAL A 52 -10.57 9.35 -1.86
N ILE A 53 -9.32 9.43 -1.41
CA ILE A 53 -9.00 9.80 -0.02
C ILE A 53 -9.40 11.26 0.24
N MET A 54 -9.05 12.19 -0.65
CA MET A 54 -9.32 13.62 -0.46
C MET A 54 -10.81 13.94 -0.54
N TYR A 55 -11.49 13.52 -1.62
CA TYR A 55 -12.93 13.73 -1.75
C TYR A 55 -13.71 12.97 -0.67
N GLY A 56 -13.27 11.76 -0.32
CA GLY A 56 -13.85 10.99 0.79
C GLY A 56 -13.73 11.71 2.14
N ALA A 57 -12.58 12.31 2.43
CA ALA A 57 -12.38 13.05 3.68
C ALA A 57 -13.24 14.32 3.73
N LEU A 58 -13.35 15.06 2.62
CA LEU A 58 -14.17 16.27 2.52
C LEU A 58 -15.68 15.98 2.60
N LEU A 59 -16.16 14.93 1.94
CA LEU A 59 -17.59 14.57 1.97
C LEU A 59 -18.04 14.03 3.33
N VAL A 60 -17.13 13.44 4.09
CA VAL A 60 -17.46 12.81 5.37
C VAL A 60 -17.42 13.82 6.52
N PHE A 61 -16.75 14.96 6.37
CA PHE A 61 -16.59 15.98 7.41
C PHE A 61 -16.83 17.40 6.91
N ASP A 62 -17.82 18.07 7.50
CA ASP A 62 -18.36 19.34 6.99
C ASP A 62 -17.96 20.56 7.85
N SER A 63 -17.02 20.44 8.81
CA SER A 63 -16.88 21.49 9.84
C SER A 63 -15.48 21.81 10.36
N ASP A 64 -14.56 20.84 10.45
CA ASP A 64 -13.23 21.08 11.03
C ASP A 64 -12.08 20.63 10.12
N PHE A 65 -11.27 21.59 9.68
CA PHE A 65 -10.11 21.34 8.80
C PHE A 65 -9.11 20.34 9.42
N ILE A 66 -8.87 20.43 10.74
CA ILE A 66 -7.94 19.54 11.45
C ILE A 66 -8.42 18.08 11.39
N HIS A 67 -9.73 17.84 11.47
CA HIS A 67 -10.29 16.49 11.37
C HIS A 67 -10.14 15.91 9.96
N VAL A 68 -10.35 16.74 8.92
CA VAL A 68 -10.14 16.35 7.52
C VAL A 68 -8.67 15.97 7.28
N VAL A 69 -7.73 16.78 7.76
CA VAL A 69 -6.28 16.48 7.66
C VAL A 69 -5.94 15.19 8.38
N SER A 70 -6.46 15.00 9.60
CA SER A 70 -6.21 13.80 10.41
C SER A 70 -6.65 12.53 9.67
N ILE A 71 -7.87 12.52 9.14
CA ILE A 71 -8.43 11.35 8.44
C ILE A 71 -7.72 11.08 7.13
N SER A 72 -7.54 12.11 6.31
CA SER A 72 -6.88 11.96 5.00
C SER A 72 -5.45 11.46 5.17
N PHE A 73 -4.71 11.97 6.16
CA PHE A 73 -3.35 11.54 6.44
C PHE A 73 -3.29 10.11 6.98
N THR A 74 -4.19 9.73 7.90
CA THR A 74 -4.27 8.32 8.36
C THR A 74 -4.63 7.40 7.23
N ALA A 75 -5.66 7.73 6.44
CA ALA A 75 -6.11 6.91 5.32
C ALA A 75 -4.99 6.73 4.28
N LEU A 76 -4.20 7.78 4.01
CA LEU A 76 -3.05 7.71 3.12
C LEU A 76 -1.99 6.76 3.66
N ILE A 77 -1.56 6.91 4.92
CA ILE A 77 -0.53 6.04 5.51
C ILE A 77 -0.98 4.59 5.55
N VAL A 78 -2.22 4.33 5.97
CA VAL A 78 -2.77 2.96 6.02
C VAL A 78 -2.90 2.37 4.61
N THR A 79 -3.32 3.16 3.63
CA THR A 79 -3.39 2.75 2.22
C THR A 79 -2.02 2.33 1.68
N GLU A 80 -0.99 3.12 1.94
CA GLU A 80 0.38 2.81 1.53
C GLU A 80 0.93 1.56 2.24
N LEU A 81 0.69 1.40 3.54
CA LEU A 81 1.11 0.20 4.28
C LEU A 81 0.42 -1.07 3.75
N ILE A 82 -0.88 -0.99 3.45
CA ILE A 82 -1.63 -2.09 2.82
C ILE A 82 -1.08 -2.39 1.42
N MET A 83 -0.83 -1.35 0.60
CA MET A 83 -0.29 -1.51 -0.75
C MET A 83 1.06 -2.23 -0.74
N VAL A 84 1.94 -1.87 0.19
CA VAL A 84 3.23 -2.54 0.38
C VAL A 84 3.02 -3.99 0.84
N ALA A 85 2.18 -4.23 1.85
CA ALA A 85 1.90 -5.58 2.35
C ALA A 85 1.34 -6.52 1.28
N LEU A 86 0.52 -5.99 0.37
CA LEU A 86 -0.06 -6.74 -0.76
C LEU A 86 0.89 -6.92 -1.94
N THR A 87 2.02 -6.20 -1.98
CA THR A 87 2.99 -6.26 -3.07
C THR A 87 4.08 -7.29 -2.83
N VAL A 88 4.28 -7.65 -1.57
CA VAL A 88 5.32 -8.60 -1.18
C VAL A 88 5.00 -10.00 -1.61
N HIS A 89 6.04 -10.70 -2.04
CA HIS A 89 6.02 -12.10 -2.38
C HIS A 89 6.41 -12.99 -1.19
N THR A 90 7.43 -12.62 -0.40
CA THR A 90 7.90 -13.42 0.74
C THR A 90 7.82 -12.68 2.08
N TRP A 91 7.11 -13.28 3.03
CA TRP A 91 7.03 -12.76 4.40
C TRP A 91 8.28 -13.14 5.18
N HIS A 92 9.07 -12.13 5.53
CA HIS A 92 10.22 -12.26 6.41
C HIS A 92 10.05 -11.37 7.65
N TRP A 93 10.66 -11.77 8.76
CA TRP A 93 10.51 -11.11 10.06
C TRP A 93 10.84 -9.61 10.01
N ALA A 94 11.89 -9.22 9.27
CA ALA A 94 12.30 -7.82 9.18
C ALA A 94 11.26 -6.93 8.49
N MET A 95 10.50 -7.45 7.53
CA MET A 95 9.45 -6.69 6.86
C MET A 95 8.21 -6.55 7.73
N LEU A 96 7.81 -7.59 8.46
CA LEU A 96 6.75 -7.48 9.45
C LEU A 96 7.12 -6.42 10.49
N LEU A 97 8.36 -6.45 10.98
CA LEU A 97 8.90 -5.44 11.89
C LEU A 97 8.87 -4.03 11.25
N ALA A 98 9.27 -3.88 9.99
CA ALA A 98 9.27 -2.58 9.31
C ALA A 98 7.86 -2.00 9.14
N GLN A 99 6.87 -2.83 8.82
CA GLN A 99 5.46 -2.43 8.75
C GLN A 99 4.92 -2.06 10.13
N ALA A 100 5.12 -2.92 11.13
CA ALA A 100 4.67 -2.70 12.48
C ALA A 100 5.30 -1.44 13.08
N LEU A 101 6.61 -1.25 12.92
CA LEU A 101 7.31 -0.08 13.44
C LEU A 101 6.85 1.21 12.75
N SER A 102 6.58 1.19 11.45
CA SER A 102 6.04 2.35 10.74
C SER A 102 4.64 2.72 11.23
N LEU A 103 3.77 1.72 11.43
CA LEU A 103 2.43 1.92 11.96
C LEU A 103 2.48 2.44 13.41
N SER A 104 3.34 1.86 14.25
CA SER A 104 3.51 2.26 15.65
C SER A 104 4.07 3.67 15.80
N LEU A 105 5.06 4.06 14.98
CA LEU A 105 5.58 5.42 14.96
C LEU A 105 4.48 6.42 14.55
N TYR A 106 3.66 6.06 13.58
CA TYR A 106 2.53 6.89 13.18
C TYR A 106 1.47 7.00 14.28
N ALA A 107 1.07 5.88 14.90
CA ALA A 107 0.13 5.88 16.01
C ALA A 107 0.67 6.69 17.20
N GLY A 108 1.98 6.61 17.49
CA GLY A 108 2.64 7.45 18.46
C GLY A 108 2.56 8.94 18.11
N SER A 109 2.76 9.30 16.84
CA SER A 109 2.66 10.69 16.37
C SER A 109 1.26 11.27 16.56
N LEU A 110 0.20 10.47 16.36
CA LEU A 110 -1.19 10.89 16.59
C LEU A 110 -1.49 11.21 18.07
N LEU A 111 -0.78 10.56 19.01
CA LEU A 111 -1.00 10.74 20.44
C LEU A 111 -0.07 11.77 21.09
N LEU A 112 1.05 12.10 20.44
CA LEU A 112 2.06 13.02 20.97
C LEU A 112 1.92 14.45 20.40
N LEU A 113 1.37 14.60 19.19
CA LEU A 113 1.26 15.90 18.50
C LEU A 113 -0.14 16.51 18.67
N ASP A 114 -0.50 16.85 19.91
CA ASP A 114 -1.81 17.44 20.25
C ASP A 114 -2.06 18.81 19.57
N ASN A 115 -1.01 19.50 19.11
CA ASN A 115 -1.12 20.78 18.38
C ASN A 115 -1.62 20.61 16.92
N PHE A 116 -1.50 19.40 16.36
CA PHE A 116 -1.85 19.12 14.96
C PHE A 116 -2.97 18.09 14.83
N PHE A 117 -3.13 17.22 15.82
CA PHE A 117 -4.15 16.18 15.83
C PHE A 117 -5.02 16.33 17.07
N ASP A 118 -6.32 16.33 16.88
CA ASP A 118 -7.27 16.29 17.97
C ASP A 118 -7.31 14.86 18.56
N ARG A 119 -6.65 14.68 19.69
CA ARG A 119 -6.52 13.38 20.36
C ARG A 119 -7.85 12.78 20.78
N GLN A 120 -8.82 13.60 21.18
CA GLN A 120 -10.15 13.14 21.56
C GLN A 120 -10.87 12.58 20.33
N PHE A 121 -10.76 13.29 19.21
CA PHE A 121 -11.32 12.86 17.94
C PHE A 121 -10.68 11.57 17.41
N VAL A 122 -9.35 11.48 17.39
CA VAL A 122 -8.62 10.32 16.85
C VAL A 122 -8.92 9.02 17.61
N THR A 123 -9.19 9.11 18.92
CA THR A 123 -9.52 7.94 19.75
C THR A 123 -10.99 7.50 19.57
N THR A 124 -11.81 8.31 18.89
CA THR A 124 -13.24 8.05 18.73
C THR A 124 -13.50 6.96 17.69
N TRP A 125 -14.53 6.12 17.93
CA TRP A 125 -14.94 5.07 17.00
C TRP A 125 -15.35 5.60 15.61
N ILE A 126 -15.88 6.81 15.56
CA ILE A 126 -16.25 7.52 14.34
C ILE A 126 -15.01 7.72 13.46
N PHE A 127 -13.91 8.21 14.05
CA PHE A 127 -12.67 8.41 13.32
C PHE A 127 -12.18 7.09 12.70
N LEU A 128 -12.14 6.01 13.50
CA LEU A 128 -11.68 4.71 13.02
C LEU A 128 -12.56 4.19 11.87
N SER A 129 -13.89 4.14 12.07
CA SER A 129 -14.82 3.61 11.08
C SER A 129 -14.81 4.39 9.76
N LYS A 130 -14.78 5.72 9.81
CA LYS A 130 -14.73 6.58 8.61
C LYS A 130 -13.40 6.41 7.88
N THR A 131 -12.29 6.40 8.60
CA THR A 131 -10.95 6.22 8.03
C THR A 131 -10.82 4.83 7.40
N THR A 132 -11.30 3.79 8.06
CA THR A 132 -11.33 2.42 7.51
C THR A 132 -12.21 2.35 6.26
N ALA A 133 -13.37 3.01 6.23
CA ALA A 133 -14.24 3.04 5.05
C ALA A 133 -13.55 3.71 3.85
N ILE A 134 -12.93 4.87 4.05
CA ILE A 134 -12.20 5.59 2.98
C ILE A 134 -11.01 4.74 2.48
N THR A 135 -10.24 4.18 3.40
CA THR A 135 -9.10 3.30 3.07
C THR A 135 -9.57 2.07 2.29
N ALA A 136 -10.69 1.46 2.70
CA ALA A 136 -11.27 0.33 2.00
C ALA A 136 -11.66 0.71 0.56
N VAL A 137 -12.38 1.83 0.34
CA VAL A 137 -12.79 2.27 -1.01
C VAL A 137 -11.59 2.62 -1.88
N SER A 138 -10.52 3.17 -1.31
CA SER A 138 -9.27 3.45 -2.03
C SER A 138 -8.54 2.18 -2.47
N CYS A 139 -8.46 1.16 -1.61
CA CYS A 139 -7.64 -0.03 -1.82
C CYS A 139 -8.37 -1.22 -2.49
N LEU A 140 -9.65 -1.46 -2.16
CA LEU A 140 -10.40 -2.65 -2.60
C LEU A 140 -10.44 -2.81 -4.12
N PRO A 141 -10.76 -1.77 -4.92
CA PRO A 141 -10.86 -1.91 -6.37
C PRO A 141 -9.52 -2.32 -6.98
N LEU A 142 -8.41 -1.75 -6.48
CA LEU A 142 -7.06 -2.08 -6.93
C LEU A 142 -6.69 -3.52 -6.56
N TYR A 143 -7.06 -3.97 -5.37
CA TYR A 143 -6.86 -5.34 -4.94
C TYR A 143 -7.62 -6.33 -5.82
N ILE A 144 -8.90 -6.06 -6.11
CA ILE A 144 -9.73 -6.90 -6.98
C ILE A 144 -9.11 -7.00 -8.37
N ILE A 145 -8.71 -5.87 -8.96
CA ILE A 145 -8.06 -5.84 -10.28
C ILE A 145 -6.76 -6.65 -10.27
N LYS A 146 -5.92 -6.49 -9.24
CA LYS A 146 -4.66 -7.23 -9.10
C LYS A 146 -4.89 -8.73 -8.93
N ALA A 147 -5.86 -9.12 -8.11
CA ALA A 147 -6.23 -10.51 -7.88
C ALA A 147 -6.80 -11.17 -9.14
N LEU A 148 -7.69 -10.49 -9.87
CA LEU A 148 -8.23 -10.96 -11.15
C LEU A 148 -7.12 -11.14 -12.19
N ARG A 149 -6.21 -10.17 -12.32
CA ARG A 149 -5.07 -10.29 -13.24
C ARG A 149 -4.17 -11.47 -12.89
N ARG A 150 -3.86 -11.67 -11.61
CA ARG A 150 -3.05 -12.81 -11.15
C ARG A 150 -3.75 -14.16 -11.42
N ARG A 151 -5.07 -14.22 -11.27
CA ARG A 151 -5.86 -15.44 -11.50
C ARG A 151 -6.01 -15.81 -12.99
N PHE A 152 -6.26 -14.82 -13.86
CA PHE A 152 -6.47 -15.08 -15.29
C PHE A 152 -5.17 -15.07 -16.12
N SER A 153 -4.11 -14.44 -15.64
CA SER A 153 -2.84 -14.37 -16.35
C SER A 153 -1.67 -14.42 -15.35
N PRO A 154 -1.42 -15.59 -14.74
CA PRO A 154 -0.32 -15.75 -13.80
C PRO A 154 1.02 -15.51 -14.49
N PRO A 155 1.94 -14.77 -13.87
CA PRO A 155 3.25 -14.50 -14.45
C PRO A 155 4.11 -15.76 -14.49
N SER A 156 5.08 -15.83 -15.41
CA SER A 156 5.89 -17.03 -15.66
C SER A 156 6.59 -17.55 -14.40
N TYR A 157 7.10 -16.65 -13.54
CA TYR A 157 7.75 -17.01 -12.28
C TYR A 157 6.81 -17.68 -11.27
N ALA A 158 5.50 -17.36 -11.31
CA ALA A 158 4.51 -17.97 -10.42
C ALA A 158 4.15 -19.41 -10.80
N LYS A 159 4.62 -19.90 -11.96
CA LYS A 159 4.42 -21.30 -12.40
C LYS A 159 5.54 -22.23 -11.91
N VAL A 160 6.62 -21.66 -11.39
CA VAL A 160 7.87 -22.37 -11.04
C VAL A 160 8.08 -22.46 -9.53
N ASN A 161 7.23 -21.79 -8.75
CA ASN A 161 7.07 -21.98 -7.31
C ASN A 161 5.91 -22.94 -7.05
#